data_AF-A0A258CZR1-F1
#
_entry.id   AF-A0A258CZR1-F1
#
_cell.length_a   1.000
_cell.length_b   1.000
_cell.length_c   1.000
_cell.angle_alpha   90.00
_cell.angle_beta   90.00
_cell.angle_gamma   90.00
#
_symmetry.space_group_name_H-M   'P 1'
#
loop_
_entity.id
_entity.type
_entity.pdbx_description
1 polymer ?
#
loop_
_entity_poly.entity_id
_entity_poly.type
_entity_poly.pdbx_seq_one_letter_code
_entity_poly.pdbx_strand_id
1 'polypeptide(L)'
;MLLLMLALLQASAPSEEARATLQSCQTTDKGWVCHYQMPTEMTVKPLEGQPPVVAPPASVELAPAASAKPVLEMPVETPVSGTSSDLSRQTRLIARCGEAKWYSPCLPGERKEAQLLKEAAAKSAALHSKVTGLLSENRCDDAVKAALEGGDLPLAREARAFCAPQR
;
A
#
# COMPACT_ATOMS: atom_id res chain seq x y z
N MET A 1 34.77 -44.03 35.15
CA MET A 1 33.67 -44.05 34.16
C MET A 1 32.34 -43.50 34.68
N LEU A 2 32.14 -43.26 35.99
CA LEU A 2 30.91 -42.59 36.50
C LEU A 2 30.99 -41.04 36.48
N LEU A 3 32.19 -40.46 36.42
CA LEU A 3 32.39 -39.01 36.52
C LEU A 3 32.19 -38.24 35.19
N LEU A 4 32.16 -38.91 34.03
CA LEU A 4 31.89 -38.24 32.75
C LEU A 4 30.39 -38.04 32.45
N MET A 5 29.49 -38.75 33.14
CA MET A 5 28.04 -38.66 32.87
C MET A 5 27.37 -37.49 33.62
N LEU A 6 27.98 -36.92 34.65
CA LEU A 6 27.42 -35.76 35.36
C LEU A 6 27.76 -34.42 34.68
N ALA A 7 28.76 -34.38 33.79
CA ALA A 7 29.20 -33.12 33.16
C ALA A 7 28.33 -32.69 31.95
N LEU A 8 27.54 -33.61 31.38
CA LEU A 8 26.71 -33.34 30.20
C LEU A 8 25.27 -32.91 30.52
N LEU A 9 24.86 -32.96 31.79
CA LEU A 9 23.47 -32.65 32.18
C LEU A 9 23.23 -31.17 32.54
N GLN A 10 24.23 -30.29 32.41
CA GLN A 10 24.12 -28.88 32.79
C GLN A 10 24.07 -27.90 31.60
N ALA A 11 24.00 -28.38 30.35
CA ALA A 11 24.07 -27.52 29.17
C ALA A 11 22.75 -27.45 28.39
N SER A 12 21.70 -26.92 29.02
CA SER A 12 20.61 -26.22 28.32
C SER A 12 19.72 -25.50 29.32
N ALA A 13 20.15 -24.33 29.80
CA ALA A 13 19.20 -23.36 30.31
C ALA A 13 18.33 -22.93 29.11
N PRO A 14 16.99 -22.98 29.19
CA PRO A 14 16.15 -22.37 28.16
C PRO A 14 16.50 -20.88 28.13
N SER A 15 16.78 -20.35 26.94
CA SER A 15 16.89 -18.92 26.72
C SER A 15 15.55 -18.28 27.09
N GLU A 16 15.45 -17.70 28.29
CA GLU A 16 14.28 -16.95 28.71
C GLU A 16 14.18 -15.69 27.87
N GLU A 17 13.38 -15.75 26.80
CA GLU A 17 12.90 -14.55 26.14
C GLU A 17 12.12 -13.73 27.17
N ALA A 18 12.56 -12.48 27.41
CA ALA A 18 11.87 -11.57 28.31
C ALA A 18 10.45 -11.28 27.78
N ARG A 19 9.45 -11.98 28.32
CA ARG A 19 8.04 -11.83 27.96
C ARG A 19 7.28 -11.12 29.08
N ALA A 20 6.33 -10.26 28.69
CA ALA A 20 5.44 -9.62 29.66
C ALA A 20 4.59 -10.69 30.35
N THR A 21 4.62 -10.70 31.68
CA THR A 21 3.81 -11.63 32.48
C THR A 21 2.49 -10.98 32.85
N LEU A 22 1.39 -11.71 32.63
CA LEU A 22 0.05 -11.25 33.01
C LEU A 22 -0.08 -11.31 34.53
N GLN A 23 -0.35 -10.17 35.17
CA GLN A 23 -0.51 -10.12 36.63
C GLN A 23 -1.96 -10.35 37.03
N SER A 24 -2.90 -9.60 36.43
CA SER A 24 -4.32 -9.73 36.74
C SER A 24 -5.17 -9.23 35.58
N CYS A 25 -6.37 -9.78 35.45
CA CYS A 25 -7.41 -9.21 34.59
C CYS A 25 -8.65 -8.95 35.45
N GLN A 26 -9.22 -7.77 35.31
CA GLN A 26 -10.42 -7.35 36.02
C GLN A 26 -11.48 -6.91 35.02
N THR A 27 -12.73 -7.29 35.28
CA THR A 27 -13.87 -6.86 34.48
C THR A 27 -14.39 -5.52 35.02
N THR A 28 -14.36 -4.50 34.17
CA THR A 28 -14.92 -3.16 34.48
C THR A 28 -16.17 -2.90 33.64
N ASP A 29 -16.93 -1.87 33.96
CA ASP A 29 -18.13 -1.46 33.21
C ASP A 29 -17.83 -1.14 31.73
N LYS A 30 -16.56 -0.90 31.39
CA LYS A 30 -16.08 -0.61 30.03
C LYS A 30 -15.40 -1.81 29.35
N GLY A 31 -15.32 -2.96 30.02
CA GLY A 31 -14.72 -4.19 29.51
C GLY A 31 -13.61 -4.74 30.39
N TRP A 32 -12.92 -5.76 29.88
CA TRP A 32 -11.81 -6.42 30.58
C TRP A 32 -10.53 -5.58 30.51
N VAL A 33 -9.95 -5.29 31.67
CA VAL A 33 -8.67 -4.60 31.81
C VAL A 33 -7.65 -5.58 32.37
N CYS A 34 -6.58 -5.84 31.62
CA CYS A 34 -5.50 -6.72 32.02
C CYS A 34 -4.24 -5.92 32.34
N HIS A 35 -3.68 -6.16 33.52
CA HIS A 35 -2.43 -5.60 33.98
C HIS A 35 -1.28 -6.55 33.66
N TYR A 36 -0.28 -6.05 32.95
CA TYR A 36 0.93 -6.79 32.59
C TYR A 36 2.14 -6.16 33.26
N GLN A 37 3.04 -7.02 33.74
CA GLN A 37 4.35 -6.58 34.21
C GLN A 37 5.35 -6.69 33.06
N MET A 38 5.92 -5.56 32.67
CA MET A 38 6.99 -5.52 31.68
C MET A 38 8.31 -5.87 32.35
N PRO A 39 9.13 -6.77 31.77
CA PRO A 39 10.49 -7.01 32.24
C PRO A 39 11.31 -5.72 32.17
N THR A 40 12.07 -5.43 33.22
CA THR A 40 12.88 -4.21 33.33
C THR A 40 14.14 -4.29 32.47
N GLU A 41 14.59 -5.51 32.15
CA GLU A 41 15.76 -5.75 31.32
C GLU A 41 15.34 -6.37 29.99
N MET A 42 15.50 -5.60 28.91
CA MET A 42 15.36 -6.09 27.56
C MET A 42 16.75 -6.37 27.01
N THR A 43 17.12 -7.65 26.96
CA THR A 43 18.37 -8.06 26.32
C THR A 43 18.19 -7.99 24.80
N VAL A 44 18.58 -6.86 24.20
CA VAL A 44 18.63 -6.73 22.74
C VAL A 44 19.78 -7.61 22.25
N LYS A 45 19.46 -8.76 21.65
CA LYS A 45 20.45 -9.57 20.96
C LYS A 45 20.94 -8.78 19.74
N PRO A 46 22.23 -8.40 19.64
CA PRO A 46 22.74 -7.74 18.46
C PRO A 46 22.57 -8.67 17.25
N LEU A 47 22.10 -8.12 16.14
CA LEU A 47 22.02 -8.85 14.87
C LEU A 47 23.45 -9.10 14.40
N GLU A 48 23.90 -10.35 14.50
CA GLU A 48 25.25 -10.74 14.13
C GLU A 48 25.40 -10.66 12.60
N GLY A 49 26.09 -9.62 12.12
CA GLY A 49 26.43 -9.48 10.69
C GLY A 49 26.43 -8.06 10.12
N GLN A 50 27.07 -7.08 10.77
CA GLN A 50 27.33 -5.77 10.14
C GLN A 50 28.85 -5.55 10.01
N PRO A 51 29.40 -5.43 8.79
CA PRO A 51 30.83 -5.19 8.60
C PRO A 51 31.24 -3.76 9.00
N PRO A 52 32.52 -3.54 9.36
CA PRO A 52 32.98 -2.30 9.97
C PRO A 52 32.91 -1.11 9.00
N VAL A 53 32.38 0.00 9.52
CA VAL A 53 32.42 1.34 8.92
C VAL A 53 33.88 1.80 8.90
N VAL A 54 34.47 1.92 7.71
CA VAL A 54 35.76 2.58 7.51
C VAL A 54 35.51 4.06 7.19
N ALA A 55 36.26 4.90 7.89
CA ALA A 55 36.23 6.36 7.93
C ALA A 55 36.48 7.06 6.57
N PRO A 56 36.17 8.37 6.45
CA PRO A 56 36.15 9.10 5.18
C PRO A 56 37.56 9.59 4.78
N PRO A 57 37.93 9.62 3.49
CA PRO A 57 39.12 10.34 3.07
C PRO A 57 38.84 11.84 2.93
N ALA A 58 39.87 12.58 3.32
CA ALA A 58 39.95 14.02 3.47
C ALA A 58 39.87 14.80 2.15
N SER A 59 39.56 16.08 2.33
CA SER A 59 39.49 17.17 1.35
C SER A 59 40.78 17.39 0.54
N VAL A 60 40.65 17.51 -0.78
CA VAL A 60 41.32 18.47 -1.71
C VAL A 60 40.47 18.40 -3.00
N GLU A 61 40.13 19.41 -3.80
CA GLU A 61 40.72 20.71 -4.14
C GLU A 61 39.63 21.51 -4.88
N LEU A 62 39.50 22.82 -4.62
CA LEU A 62 38.61 23.73 -5.34
C LEU A 62 39.26 24.18 -6.67
N ALA A 63 38.56 24.01 -7.79
CA ALA A 63 38.67 24.87 -8.98
C ALA A 63 37.37 24.81 -9.83
N PRO A 64 37.01 25.88 -10.59
CA PRO A 64 35.63 26.36 -10.62
C PRO A 64 34.84 26.11 -11.93
N ALA A 65 33.52 26.18 -11.77
CA ALA A 65 32.48 26.64 -12.69
C ALA A 65 32.33 25.99 -14.08
N ALA A 66 31.33 25.11 -14.19
CA ALA A 66 30.45 25.09 -15.36
C ALA A 66 28.98 24.97 -14.90
N SER A 67 28.22 25.99 -15.28
CA SER A 67 26.82 26.20 -14.97
C SER A 67 25.92 25.12 -15.57
N ALA A 68 25.18 24.38 -14.74
CA ALA A 68 23.99 23.65 -15.17
C ALA A 68 22.95 23.67 -14.05
N LYS A 69 21.84 24.37 -14.30
CA LYS A 69 20.66 24.47 -13.43
C LYS A 69 20.18 23.08 -12.98
N PRO A 70 19.89 22.84 -11.68
CA PRO A 70 18.97 21.79 -11.30
C PRO A 70 17.55 22.35 -11.38
N VAL A 71 16.80 21.92 -12.39
CA VAL A 71 15.34 21.99 -12.34
C VAL A 71 14.91 21.04 -11.24
N LEU A 72 14.25 21.58 -10.22
CA LEU A 72 13.47 20.82 -9.25
C LEU A 72 12.41 20.01 -10.00
N GLU A 73 12.69 18.74 -10.26
CA GLU A 73 11.66 17.76 -10.58
C GLU A 73 10.84 17.52 -9.30
N MET A 74 9.79 18.31 -9.13
CA MET A 74 8.63 17.87 -8.38
C MET A 74 8.07 16.63 -9.07
N PRO A 75 7.67 15.57 -8.34
CA PRO A 75 6.98 14.44 -8.92
C PRO A 75 5.66 14.93 -9.52
N VAL A 76 5.63 15.08 -10.84
CA VAL A 76 4.40 15.18 -11.60
C VAL A 76 3.73 13.82 -11.46
N GLU A 77 2.59 13.78 -10.76
CA GLU A 77 1.63 12.70 -10.84
C GLU A 77 1.16 12.59 -12.30
N THR A 78 1.94 11.87 -13.11
CA THR A 78 1.46 11.41 -14.41
C THR A 78 0.25 10.52 -14.16
N PRO A 79 -0.88 10.72 -14.87
CA PRO A 79 -1.96 9.76 -14.86
C PRO A 79 -1.35 8.47 -15.37
N VAL A 80 -1.30 7.47 -14.48
CA VAL A 80 -0.75 6.15 -14.78
C VAL A 80 -1.59 5.61 -15.94
N SER A 81 -1.07 5.75 -17.16
CA SER A 81 -1.49 4.90 -18.26
C SER A 81 -0.95 3.53 -17.89
N GLY A 82 -1.71 2.85 -17.04
CA GLY A 82 -1.37 1.55 -16.50
C GLY A 82 -1.12 0.63 -17.67
N THR A 83 0.04 -0.02 -17.67
CA THR A 83 0.29 -1.06 -18.65
C THR A 83 -0.83 -2.10 -18.53
N SER A 84 -1.13 -2.84 -19.60
CA SER A 84 -2.19 -3.88 -19.56
C SER A 84 -2.00 -4.87 -18.39
N SER A 85 -0.73 -5.11 -17.98
CA SER A 85 -0.36 -5.85 -16.78
C SER A 85 -0.81 -5.21 -15.47
N ASP A 86 -0.72 -3.88 -15.35
CA ASP A 86 -1.13 -3.15 -14.15
C ASP A 86 -2.64 -3.18 -13.96
N LEU A 87 -3.40 -3.00 -15.04
CA LEU A 87 -4.86 -3.13 -15.02
C LEU A 87 -5.27 -4.55 -14.62
N SER A 88 -4.63 -5.57 -15.19
CA SER A 88 -4.88 -6.97 -14.85
C SER A 88 -4.58 -7.27 -13.37
N ARG A 89 -3.49 -6.71 -12.82
CA ARG A 89 -3.16 -6.80 -11.39
C ARG A 89 -4.23 -6.14 -10.53
N GLN A 90 -4.64 -4.92 -10.87
CA GLN A 90 -5.68 -4.17 -10.17
C GLN A 90 -7.02 -4.92 -10.18
N THR A 91 -7.44 -5.47 -11.33
CA THR A 91 -8.68 -6.25 -11.42
C THR A 91 -8.64 -7.49 -10.53
N ARG A 92 -7.51 -8.22 -10.50
CA ARG A 92 -7.34 -9.38 -9.60
C ARG A 92 -7.38 -8.97 -8.13
N LEU A 93 -6.78 -7.82 -7.79
CA LEU A 93 -6.78 -7.29 -6.44
C LEU A 93 -8.20 -6.93 -5.99
N ILE A 94 -8.97 -6.23 -6.83
CA ILE A 94 -10.39 -5.94 -6.57
C ILE A 94 -11.19 -7.24 -6.40
N ALA A 95 -11.01 -8.21 -7.31
CA ALA A 95 -11.76 -9.47 -7.27
C ALA A 95 -11.50 -10.30 -6.00
N ARG A 96 -10.26 -10.26 -5.47
CA ARG A 96 -9.88 -11.02 -4.26
C ARG A 96 -10.17 -10.25 -2.98
N CYS A 97 -9.91 -8.95 -2.97
CA CYS A 97 -9.82 -8.16 -1.74
C CYS A 97 -10.84 -7.01 -1.66
N GLY A 98 -11.57 -6.70 -2.73
CA GLY A 98 -12.50 -5.56 -2.78
C GLY A 98 -13.74 -5.70 -1.91
N GLU A 99 -14.14 -6.92 -1.53
CA GLU A 99 -15.26 -7.19 -0.62
C GLU A 99 -14.80 -7.99 0.61
N ALA A 100 -13.50 -8.05 0.82
CA ALA A 100 -12.92 -8.96 1.78
C ALA A 100 -12.97 -8.34 3.20
N LYS A 101 -13.62 -9.06 4.13
CA LYS A 101 -13.73 -8.63 5.54
C LYS A 101 -12.42 -8.80 6.30
N TRP A 102 -12.35 -8.32 7.55
CA TRP A 102 -11.13 -8.34 8.37
C TRP A 102 -10.50 -9.72 8.57
N TYR A 103 -11.31 -10.79 8.52
CA TYR A 103 -10.90 -12.19 8.65
C TYR A 103 -10.42 -12.83 7.33
N SER A 104 -10.45 -12.09 6.21
CA SER A 104 -9.96 -12.56 4.92
C SER A 104 -8.42 -12.65 4.89
N PRO A 105 -7.85 -13.46 3.99
CA PRO A 105 -6.39 -13.57 3.83
C PRO A 105 -5.74 -12.31 3.25
N CYS A 106 -6.51 -11.31 2.82
CA CYS A 106 -5.99 -10.06 2.29
C CYS A 106 -5.37 -9.21 3.39
N LEU A 107 -4.22 -8.60 3.11
CA LEU A 107 -3.58 -7.69 4.06
C LEU A 107 -4.44 -6.41 4.24
N PRO A 108 -4.39 -5.72 5.40
CA PRO A 108 -5.14 -4.48 5.61
C PRO A 108 -4.87 -3.41 4.54
N GLY A 109 -3.63 -3.29 4.06
CA GLY A 109 -3.26 -2.36 2.99
C GLY A 109 -3.90 -2.73 1.65
N GLU A 110 -3.86 -4.02 1.28
CA GLU A 110 -4.47 -4.53 0.05
C GLU A 110 -5.99 -4.35 0.03
N ARG A 111 -6.66 -4.52 1.19
CA ARG A 111 -8.10 -4.25 1.30
C ARG A 111 -8.42 -2.78 1.02
N LYS A 112 -7.64 -1.86 1.60
CA LYS A 112 -7.81 -0.42 1.37
C LYS A 112 -7.54 -0.05 -0.09
N GLU A 113 -6.48 -0.58 -0.68
CA GLU A 113 -6.15 -0.37 -2.10
C GLU A 113 -7.26 -0.92 -3.01
N ALA A 114 -7.70 -2.17 -2.78
CA ALA A 114 -8.77 -2.80 -3.54
C ALA A 114 -10.08 -2.01 -3.46
N GLN A 115 -10.42 -1.47 -2.28
CA GLN A 115 -11.60 -0.64 -2.09
C GLN A 115 -11.52 0.67 -2.89
N LEU A 116 -10.39 1.37 -2.83
CA LEU A 116 -10.17 2.60 -3.60
C LEU A 116 -10.23 2.34 -5.11
N LEU A 117 -9.60 1.26 -5.57
CA LEU A 117 -9.64 0.84 -6.98
C LEU A 117 -11.06 0.48 -7.42
N LYS A 118 -11.81 -0.21 -6.55
CA LYS A 118 -13.21 -0.55 -6.81
C LYS A 118 -14.09 0.70 -6.91
N GLU A 119 -13.92 1.65 -6.00
CA GLU A 119 -14.68 2.90 -6.02
C GLU A 119 -14.37 3.73 -7.25
N ALA A 120 -13.10 3.79 -7.68
CA ALA A 120 -12.70 4.45 -8.92
C ALA A 120 -13.34 3.79 -10.14
N ALA A 121 -13.32 2.45 -10.23
CA ALA A 121 -13.94 1.69 -11.31
C ALA A 121 -15.48 1.84 -11.31
N ALA A 122 -16.11 1.91 -10.14
CA ALA A 122 -17.55 2.14 -10.03
C ALA A 122 -17.94 3.54 -10.53
N LYS A 123 -17.13 4.56 -10.24
CA LYS A 123 -17.34 5.94 -10.73
C LYS A 123 -17.22 6.01 -12.25
N SER A 124 -16.20 5.39 -12.84
CA SER A 124 -16.06 5.36 -14.31
C SER A 124 -17.21 4.59 -14.97
N ALA A 125 -17.59 3.44 -14.42
CA ALA A 125 -18.73 2.67 -14.93
C ALA A 125 -20.05 3.45 -14.86
N ALA A 126 -20.28 4.21 -13.78
CA ALA A 126 -21.46 5.06 -13.64
C ALA A 126 -21.46 6.24 -14.63
N LEU A 127 -20.31 6.81 -14.94
CA LEU A 127 -20.18 7.82 -15.98
C LEU A 127 -20.52 7.23 -17.36
N HIS A 128 -19.93 6.08 -17.69
CA HIS A 128 -20.17 5.38 -18.95
C HIS A 128 -21.65 5.02 -19.12
N SER A 129 -22.31 4.52 -18.07
CA SER A 129 -23.74 4.20 -18.13
C SER A 129 -24.61 5.45 -18.31
N LYS A 130 -24.29 6.56 -17.63
CA LYS A 130 -24.98 7.85 -17.80
C LYS A 130 -24.84 8.38 -19.23
N VAL A 131 -23.62 8.39 -19.77
CA VAL A 131 -23.36 8.84 -21.15
C VAL A 131 -24.09 7.94 -22.14
N THR A 132 -24.03 6.62 -21.96
CA THR A 132 -24.73 5.66 -22.82
C THR A 132 -26.25 5.84 -22.77
N GLY A 133 -26.83 6.10 -21.59
CA GLY A 133 -28.25 6.42 -21.45
C GLY A 133 -28.64 7.67 -22.22
N LEU A 134 -27.87 8.75 -22.09
CA LEU A 134 -28.10 10.00 -22.82
C LEU A 134 -27.97 9.82 -24.34
N LEU A 135 -27.01 9.01 -24.80
CA LEU A 135 -26.87 8.65 -26.22
C LEU A 135 -28.08 7.85 -26.72
N SER A 136 -28.63 6.93 -25.90
CA SER A 136 -29.82 6.16 -26.26
C SER A 136 -31.09 7.02 -26.36
N GLU A 137 -31.16 8.12 -25.61
CA GLU A 137 -32.20 9.14 -25.69
C GLU A 137 -31.98 10.16 -26.82
N ASN A 138 -30.95 9.96 -27.65
CA ASN A 138 -30.53 10.88 -28.72
C ASN A 138 -30.13 12.28 -28.22
N ARG A 139 -29.75 12.41 -26.94
CA ARG A 139 -29.33 13.67 -26.30
C ARG A 139 -27.81 13.84 -26.39
N CYS A 140 -27.35 14.05 -27.61
CA CYS A 140 -25.94 14.11 -27.95
C CYS A 140 -25.14 15.18 -27.19
N ASP A 141 -25.65 16.41 -27.11
CA ASP A 141 -24.93 17.51 -26.43
C ASP A 141 -24.79 17.25 -24.93
N ASP A 142 -25.84 16.72 -24.30
CA ASP A 142 -25.84 16.37 -22.88
C ASP A 142 -24.90 15.19 -22.58
N ALA A 143 -24.83 14.21 -23.48
CA ALA A 143 -23.93 13.06 -23.35
C ALA A 143 -22.46 13.51 -23.40
N VAL A 144 -22.10 14.36 -24.36
CA VAL A 144 -20.76 14.93 -24.50
C VAL A 144 -20.41 15.79 -23.30
N LYS A 145 -21.34 16.64 -22.84
CA LYS A 145 -21.15 17.47 -21.65
C LYS A 145 -20.92 16.62 -20.41
N ALA A 146 -21.73 15.58 -20.19
CA ALA A 146 -21.56 14.67 -19.06
C ALA A 146 -20.20 13.96 -19.07
N ALA A 147 -19.72 13.51 -20.24
CA ALA A 147 -18.39 12.90 -20.38
C ALA A 147 -17.26 13.88 -20.02
N LEU A 148 -17.37 15.15 -20.46
CA LEU A 148 -16.39 16.19 -20.15
C LEU A 148 -16.39 16.57 -18.66
N GLU A 149 -17.57 16.69 -18.04
CA GLU A 149 -17.72 16.93 -16.60
C GLU A 149 -17.13 15.78 -15.77
N GLY A 150 -17.22 14.55 -16.28
CA GLY A 150 -16.61 13.36 -15.68
C GLY A 150 -15.09 13.24 -15.89
N GLY A 151 -14.48 14.13 -16.66
CA GLY A 151 -13.04 14.14 -16.94
C GLY A 151 -12.56 13.06 -17.92
N ASP A 152 -13.47 12.33 -18.56
CA ASP A 152 -13.16 11.25 -19.49
C ASP A 152 -13.15 11.78 -20.94
N LEU A 153 -11.99 12.31 -21.35
CA LEU A 153 -11.76 12.86 -22.69
C LEU A 153 -11.93 11.83 -23.83
N PRO A 154 -11.44 10.57 -23.74
CA PRO A 154 -11.70 9.59 -24.79
C PRO A 154 -13.20 9.29 -24.91
N LEU A 155 -13.91 9.12 -23.80
CA LEU A 155 -15.37 8.91 -23.83
C LEU A 155 -16.12 10.08 -24.48
N ALA A 156 -15.71 11.32 -24.22
CA ALA A 156 -16.30 12.49 -24.86
C ALA A 156 -16.07 12.51 -26.39
N ARG A 157 -14.92 12.01 -26.86
CA ARG A 157 -14.64 11.87 -28.30
C ARG A 157 -15.51 10.78 -28.93
N GLU A 158 -15.66 9.65 -28.25
CA GLU A 158 -16.51 8.55 -28.71
C GLU A 158 -17.98 8.98 -28.80
N ALA A 159 -18.50 9.68 -27.78
CA ALA A 159 -19.85 10.22 -27.79
C ALA A 159 -20.08 11.20 -28.96
N ARG A 160 -19.11 12.08 -29.24
CA ARG A 160 -19.16 12.98 -30.41
C ARG A 160 -19.14 12.22 -31.73
N ALA A 161 -18.31 11.19 -31.84
CA ALA A 161 -18.21 10.38 -33.05
C ALA A 161 -19.51 9.61 -33.32
N PHE A 162 -20.16 9.11 -32.28
CA PHE A 162 -21.47 8.46 -32.39
C PHE A 162 -22.55 9.41 -32.91
N CYS A 163 -22.52 10.67 -32.45
CA CYS A 163 -23.49 11.70 -32.80
C CYS A 163 -23.15 12.47 -34.07
N ALA A 164 -22.00 12.23 -34.70
CA ALA A 164 -21.67 12.84 -35.97
C ALA A 164 -22.61 12.30 -37.06
N PRO A 165 -23.13 13.15 -37.98
CA PRO A 165 -23.91 12.68 -39.10
C PRO A 165 -23.04 11.70 -39.91
N GLN A 166 -23.49 10.44 -39.97
CA GLN A 166 -22.86 9.38 -40.76
C GLN A 166 -22.76 9.88 -42.20
N ARG A 167 -21.53 10.08 -42.67
CA ARG A 167 -21.23 10.65 -43.98
C ARG A 167 -21.20 9.57 -45.04
#